data_AF-A0A2E8SLT9-F1
#
_entry.id   AF-A0A2E8SLT9-F1
#
_cell.length_a   1.000
_cell.length_b   1.000
_cell.length_c   1.000
_cell.angle_alpha   90.00
_cell.angle_beta   90.00
_cell.angle_gamma   90.00
#
_symmetry.space_group_name_H-M   'P 1'
#
loop_
_entity.id
_entity.type
_entity.pdbx_description
1 polymer ?
#
loop_
_entity_poly.entity_id
_entity_poly.type
_entity_poly.pdbx_seq_one_letter_code
_entity_poly.pdbx_strand_id
1 'polypeptide(L)' 'MKKLTLLLLLMPLMLHAQNFRDLDQSPMDQAKFPSSNRVTDKVAIITYSRPQLKNRSFDDIVPKNKVWRTGA' A
#
# COMPACT_ATOMS: atom_id res chain seq x y z
N MET A 1 44.22 15.05 16.28
CA MET A 1 43.01 14.32 16.75
C MET A 1 41.77 15.21 16.86
N LYS A 2 41.82 16.35 17.56
CA LYS A 2 40.67 17.26 17.77
C LYS A 2 39.92 17.69 16.49
N LYS A 3 40.64 17.96 15.39
CA LYS A 3 40.05 18.31 14.08
C LYS A 3 39.23 17.16 13.46
N LEU A 4 39.68 15.93 13.65
CA LEU A 4 38.97 14.73 13.18
C LEU A 4 37.72 14.47 14.01
N THR A 5 37.80 14.70 15.32
CA THR A 5 36.66 14.61 16.24
C THR A 5 35.56 15.63 15.89
N LEU A 6 35.96 16.86 15.54
CA LEU A 6 35.03 17.91 15.11
C LEU A 6 34.32 17.56 13.80
N LEU A 7 35.06 17.00 12.83
CA LEU A 7 34.49 16.57 11.55
C LEU A 7 33.44 15.45 11.74
N LEU A 8 33.74 14.48 12.62
CA LEU A 8 32.83 13.37 12.91
C LEU A 8 31.53 13.84 13.57
N LEU A 9 31.60 14.88 14.39
CA LEU A 9 30.44 15.49 15.06
C LEU A 9 29.47 16.19 14.10
N LEU A 10 29.98 16.67 12.94
CA LEU A 10 29.22 17.45 11.97
C LEU A 10 28.52 16.60 10.89
N MET A 11 28.92 15.33 10.72
CA MET A 11 28.32 14.43 9.72
C MET A 11 26.79 14.20 9.84
N PRO A 12 26.17 14.12 11.03
CA PRO A 12 24.74 13.87 11.14
C PRO A 12 23.87 14.97 10.51
N LEU A 13 24.40 16.18 10.38
CA LEU A 13 23.70 17.35 9.83
C LEU A 13 23.47 17.24 8.32
N MET A 14 24.17 16.33 7.64
CA MET A 14 24.10 16.14 6.18
C MET A 14 23.26 14.91 5.79
N LEU A 15 22.71 14.19 6.76
CA LEU A 15 21.87 13.02 6.50
C LEU A 15 20.50 13.46 6.00
N HIS A 16 20.13 12.98 4.83
CA HIS A 16 18.78 13.14 4.28
C HIS A 16 17.98 11.87 4.57
N ALA A 17 16.70 12.02 4.92
CA ALA A 17 15.79 10.89 5.07
C ALA A 17 15.56 10.19 3.72
N GLN A 18 15.31 8.87 3.77
CA GLN A 18 14.91 8.13 2.57
C GLN A 18 13.50 8.54 2.13
N ASN A 19 13.28 8.62 0.82
CA ASN A 19 11.94 8.79 0.27
C ASN A 19 11.20 7.45 0.37
N PHE A 20 10.14 7.41 1.17
CA PHE A 20 9.22 6.29 1.20
C PHE A 20 8.11 6.51 0.18
N ARG A 21 7.63 5.41 -0.42
CA ARG A 21 6.43 5.48 -1.27
C ARG A 21 5.23 5.76 -0.39
N ASP A 22 4.28 6.52 -0.93
CA ASP A 22 2.98 6.71 -0.29
C ASP A 22 2.25 5.37 -0.11
N LEU A 23 1.35 5.35 0.85
CA LEU A 23 0.48 4.20 1.10
C LEU A 23 -0.40 3.93 -0.13
N ASP A 24 -0.53 2.67 -0.53
CA ASP A 24 -1.39 2.28 -1.65
C ASP A 24 -2.83 2.76 -1.40
N GLN A 25 -3.38 3.53 -2.34
CA GLN A 25 -4.71 4.11 -2.19
C GLN A 25 -5.82 3.06 -2.26
N SER A 26 -5.57 1.95 -2.96
CA SER A 26 -6.50 0.84 -3.10
C SER A 26 -5.74 -0.48 -3.16
N PRO A 27 -5.17 -0.93 -2.02
CA PRO A 27 -4.53 -2.24 -1.95
C PRO A 27 -5.48 -3.32 -2.45
N MET A 28 -4.94 -4.16 -3.33
CA MET A 28 -5.62 -5.32 -3.85
C MET A 28 -5.43 -6.50 -2.90
N ASP A 29 -6.55 -7.05 -2.44
CA ASP A 29 -6.60 -8.36 -1.82
C ASP A 29 -7.04 -9.38 -2.84
N GLN A 30 -6.35 -10.52 -2.92
CA GLN A 30 -6.67 -11.53 -3.92
C GLN A 30 -6.59 -12.93 -3.33
N ALA A 31 -7.65 -13.71 -3.55
CA ALA A 31 -7.70 -15.13 -3.27
C ALA A 31 -7.73 -15.90 -4.61
N LYS A 32 -6.92 -16.96 -4.72
CA LYS A 32 -6.85 -17.81 -5.91
C LYS A 32 -6.99 -19.27 -5.54
N PHE A 33 -7.69 -20.03 -6.37
CA PHE A 33 -7.71 -21.48 -6.28
C PHE A 33 -7.28 -22.11 -7.62
N PRO A 34 -6.30 -23.02 -7.64
CA PRO A 34 -5.47 -23.46 -6.51
C PRO A 34 -4.55 -22.34 -5.98
N SER A 35 -4.21 -22.36 -4.69
CA SER A 35 -3.44 -21.29 -4.04
C SER A 35 -1.98 -21.21 -4.49
N SER A 36 -1.39 -22.31 -4.95
CA SER A 36 0.03 -22.38 -5.34
C SER A 36 0.34 -21.48 -6.53
N ASN A 37 1.29 -20.55 -6.38
CA ASN A 37 1.73 -19.66 -7.47
C ASN A 37 2.41 -20.39 -8.65
N ARG A 38 2.79 -21.67 -8.49
CA ARG A 38 3.39 -22.48 -9.57
C ARG A 38 2.36 -23.00 -10.58
N VAL A 39 1.08 -23.00 -10.21
CA VAL A 39 -0.01 -23.42 -11.09
C VAL A 39 -0.56 -22.18 -11.79
N THR A 40 -0.32 -22.06 -13.10
CA THR A 40 -0.80 -20.94 -13.91
C THR A 40 -2.32 -21.00 -14.10
N ASP A 41 -2.85 -22.21 -14.30
CA ASP A 41 -4.28 -22.41 -14.49
C ASP A 41 -5.03 -22.29 -13.15
N LYS A 42 -5.62 -21.12 -12.93
CA LYS A 42 -6.50 -20.87 -11.79
C LYS A 42 -7.94 -21.19 -12.17
N VAL A 43 -8.58 -22.03 -11.36
CA VAL A 43 -10.01 -22.36 -11.50
C VAL A 43 -10.87 -21.17 -11.09
N ALA A 44 -10.46 -20.45 -10.04
CA ALA A 44 -11.15 -19.25 -9.59
C ALA A 44 -10.17 -18.21 -9.05
N ILE A 45 -10.47 -16.94 -9.33
CA ILE A 45 -9.77 -15.78 -8.79
C ILE A 45 -10.82 -14.83 -8.23
N ILE A 46 -10.69 -14.50 -6.96
CA ILE A 46 -11.52 -13.51 -6.29
C ILE A 46 -10.62 -12.34 -5.95
N THR A 47 -10.90 -11.20 -6.56
CA THR A 47 -10.16 -9.95 -6.35
C THR A 47 -11.05 -8.99 -5.58
N TYR A 48 -10.57 -8.53 -4.43
CA TYR A 48 -11.24 -7.54 -3.59
C TYR A 48 -10.40 -6.26 -3.55
N SER A 49 -10.98 -5.15 -3.97
CA SER A 49 -10.35 -3.84 -3.79
C SER A 49 -10.69 -3.29 -2.40
N ARG A 50 -9.69 -2.84 -1.65
CA ARG A 50 -9.88 -2.16 -0.35
C ARG A 50 -9.45 -0.69 -0.45
N PRO A 51 -10.29 0.18 -1.06
CA PRO A 51 -9.96 1.59 -1.15
C PRO A 51 -9.92 2.23 0.24
N GLN A 52 -8.95 3.10 0.47
CA GLN A 52 -8.88 3.87 1.70
C GLN A 52 -10.08 4.83 1.81
N LEU A 53 -10.56 5.02 3.04
CA LEU A 53 -11.67 5.94 3.32
C LEU A 53 -11.33 7.40 2.98
N LYS A 54 -10.07 7.81 3.19
CA LYS A 54 -9.57 9.18 2.97
C LYS A 54 -10.49 10.23 3.63
N ASN A 55 -10.77 10.06 4.92
CA ASN A 55 -11.66 10.92 5.73
C ASN A 55 -13.14 10.94 5.32
N ARG A 56 -13.58 10.04 4.43
CA ARG A 56 -15.01 9.85 4.11
C ARG A 56 -15.63 8.80 5.02
N SER A 57 -16.95 8.86 5.22
CA SER A 57 -17.68 7.77 5.87
C SER A 57 -17.75 6.55 4.95
N PHE A 58 -17.86 5.36 5.54
CA PHE A 58 -18.13 4.14 4.78
C PHE A 58 -19.41 4.28 3.94
N ASP A 59 -20.45 4.87 4.53
CA ASP A 59 -21.75 5.10 3.88
C ASP A 59 -21.67 6.05 2.67
N ASP A 60 -20.63 6.91 2.60
CA ASP A 60 -20.41 7.81 1.46
C ASP A 60 -19.82 7.07 0.25
N ILE A 61 -19.09 5.98 0.51
CA ILE A 61 -18.39 5.18 -0.51
C ILE A 61 -19.27 4.02 -0.95
N VAL A 62 -20.05 3.48 -0.03
CA VAL A 62 -20.84 2.25 -0.14
C VAL A 62 -22.32 2.64 -0.17
N PRO A 63 -22.91 2.84 -1.37
CA PRO A 63 -24.32 3.19 -1.45
C PRO A 63 -25.18 2.00 -1.02
N LYS A 64 -25.91 2.18 0.08
CA LYS A 64 -26.87 1.19 0.59
C LYS A 64 -27.98 0.97 -0.43
N ASN A 65 -28.38 -0.30 -0.60
CA ASN A 65 -29.49 -0.71 -1.47
C ASN A 65 -29.38 -0.27 -2.94
N LYS A 66 -28.15 0.01 -3.42
CA LYS A 66 -27.90 0.26 -4.85
C LYS A 66 -27.10 -0.90 -5.45
N VAL A 67 -27.30 -1.15 -6.74
CA VAL A 67 -26.47 -2.07 -7.51
C VAL A 67 -25.10 -1.43 -7.72
N TRP A 68 -24.04 -2.15 -7.35
CA TRP A 68 -22.68 -1.67 -7.55
C TRP A 68 -22.17 -2.10 -8.90
N ARG A 69 -21.42 -1.23 -9.55
CA ARG A 69 -20.52 -1.67 -10.62
C ARG A 69 -19.20 -2.06 -9.97
N THR A 70 -18.85 -3.33 -10.05
CA THR A 70 -17.50 -3.79 -9.72
C THR A 70 -16.57 -3.32 -10.83
N GLY A 71 -15.88 -2.22 -10.61
CA GLY A 71 -14.95 -1.63 -11.56
C GLY A 71 -14.40 -0.33 -10.99
N ALA A 72 -13.17 -0.39 -10.50
CA ALA A 72 -12.29 0.76 -10.38
C ALA A 72 -11.38 0.76 -11.61
#